data_AF-A0A812IM74-F1
#
_entry.id   AF-A0A812IM74-F1
#
_cell.length_a   1.000
_cell.length_b   1.000
_cell.length_c   1.000
_cell.angle_alpha   90.00
_cell.angle_beta   90.00
_cell.angle_gamma   90.00
#
_symmetry.space_group_name_H-M   'P 1'
#
loop_
_entity.id
_entity.type
_entity.pdbx_description
1 polymer ?
#
loop_
_entity_poly.entity_id
_entity_poly.type
_entity_poly.pdbx_seq_one_letter_code
_entity_poly.pdbx_strand_id
1 'polypeptide(L)'
;MALTRLRGEQLDGWLQRSAEVSGESSQRPWTDALRGGCILARHLLQQLGPTLQSLAPLAWHRDVNSHNVLICNESSEDGTLSLDDGEDKASFWLCDLGLAVDSQSWTGEENLWRVTDIGGDCRYWPASCWMVHCFGADYLEQRPNFCRQYKSRLDIHALGITAIEVLCTKALALRTAGASAGEIPSCWSSLLDAWKQYHETVSDWWQAIYTVFSAGGDFRPVHAWLVEIAAPDKVVSLVGNMRQALKDCADCSDEAVAQLLHAVAAATDEDSQLELLDICKMAGEEIERPVASAGQAPMTEAKQDPSSTAAADVAAGTQDSATAQEESRGKVARPEQCAINGSKSTKALRVKLEEEHARLSGDLQKLQLHRQRVLLARSMLSQLP
;
A
#
# COMPACT_ATOMS: atom_id res chain seq x y z
N MET A 1 29.53 -10.11 2.50
CA MET A 1 28.35 -10.82 1.99
C MET A 1 28.07 -10.33 0.59
N ALA A 2 28.06 -11.21 -0.41
CA ALA A 2 27.58 -10.85 -1.74
C ALA A 2 26.04 -10.80 -1.67
N LEU A 3 25.46 -9.64 -1.90
CA LEU A 3 24.01 -9.48 -2.04
C LEU A 3 23.60 -10.17 -3.35
N THR A 4 23.00 -11.35 -3.25
CA THR A 4 22.42 -12.02 -4.43
C THR A 4 21.30 -11.13 -4.95
N ARG A 5 21.49 -10.57 -6.15
CA ARG A 5 20.46 -9.79 -6.81
C ARG A 5 19.27 -10.71 -7.11
N LEU A 6 18.14 -10.47 -6.47
CA LEU A 6 16.89 -11.15 -6.81
C LEU A 6 16.50 -10.76 -8.25
N ARG A 7 15.97 -11.72 -9.00
CA ARG A 7 15.46 -11.48 -10.36
C ARG A 7 14.13 -10.75 -10.29
N GLY A 8 13.82 -10.02 -11.35
CA GLY A 8 12.58 -9.25 -11.49
C GLY A 8 12.75 -7.76 -11.25
N GLU A 9 11.65 -7.05 -11.43
CA GLU A 9 11.51 -5.62 -11.13
C GLU A 9 10.43 -5.41 -10.07
N GLN A 10 10.41 -4.25 -9.42
CA GLN A 10 9.35 -3.92 -8.46
C GLN A 10 8.01 -3.81 -9.19
N LEU A 11 6.96 -4.34 -8.56
CA LEU A 11 5.63 -4.43 -9.15
C LEU A 11 5.04 -3.04 -9.41
N ASP A 12 5.28 -2.05 -8.54
CA ASP A 12 4.88 -0.65 -8.76
C ASP A 12 5.50 -0.07 -10.04
N GLY A 13 6.80 -0.29 -10.25
CA GLY A 13 7.53 0.12 -11.45
C GLY A 13 6.99 -0.55 -12.71
N TRP A 14 6.70 -1.84 -12.65
CA TRP A 14 6.08 -2.56 -13.78
C TRP A 14 4.67 -2.03 -14.08
N LEU A 15 3.83 -1.84 -13.06
CA LEU A 15 2.47 -1.32 -13.20
C LEU A 15 2.45 0.08 -13.82
N GLN A 16 3.36 0.95 -13.39
CA GLN A 16 3.50 2.29 -13.96
C GLN A 16 3.87 2.23 -15.45
N ARG A 17 4.90 1.47 -15.82
CA ARG A 17 5.32 1.33 -17.23
C ARG A 17 4.21 0.72 -18.09
N SER A 18 3.52 -0.30 -17.57
CA SER A 18 2.40 -0.97 -18.23
C SER A 18 1.23 0.00 -18.49
N ALA A 19 0.92 0.87 -17.52
CA ALA A 19 -0.09 1.91 -17.64
C ALA A 19 0.29 2.99 -18.68
N GLU A 20 1.56 3.44 -18.68
CA GLU A 20 2.08 4.44 -19.62
C GLU A 20 1.99 3.95 -21.07
N VAL A 21 2.51 2.74 -21.35
CA VAL A 21 2.46 2.15 -22.70
C VAL A 21 1.03 1.91 -23.18
N SER A 22 0.15 1.52 -22.27
CA SER A 22 -1.26 1.28 -22.60
C SER A 22 -1.99 2.59 -22.96
N GLY A 23 -1.70 3.69 -22.27
CA GLY A 23 -2.34 4.99 -22.50
C GLY A 23 -2.12 5.55 -23.91
N GLU A 24 -1.01 5.21 -24.57
CA GLU A 24 -0.72 5.62 -25.94
C GLU A 24 -1.51 4.81 -26.99
N SER A 25 -1.90 3.58 -26.66
CA SER A 25 -2.62 2.66 -27.53
C SER A 25 -4.12 2.64 -27.21
N SER A 26 -4.82 3.74 -27.51
CA SER A 26 -6.26 3.93 -27.24
C SER A 26 -7.21 2.99 -28.01
N GLN A 27 -6.69 2.03 -28.77
CA GLN A 27 -7.48 1.12 -29.60
C GLN A 27 -8.05 -0.07 -28.81
N ARG A 28 -7.44 -0.46 -27.68
CA ARG A 28 -7.92 -1.59 -26.86
C ARG A 28 -8.93 -1.10 -25.82
N PRO A 29 -10.07 -1.77 -25.64
CA PRO A 29 -10.97 -1.50 -24.52
C PRO A 29 -10.24 -1.63 -23.18
N TRP A 30 -10.51 -0.74 -22.22
CA TRP A 30 -9.89 -0.82 -20.88
C TRP A 30 -10.29 -2.09 -20.11
N THR A 31 -11.32 -2.77 -20.58
CA THR A 31 -11.83 -4.01 -20.01
C THR A 31 -10.99 -5.23 -20.33
N ASP A 32 -10.25 -5.22 -21.44
CA ASP A 32 -9.26 -6.26 -21.72
C ASP A 32 -8.14 -6.21 -20.69
N ALA A 33 -7.76 -4.99 -20.26
CA ALA A 33 -6.79 -4.81 -19.19
C ALA A 33 -7.30 -5.30 -17.83
N LEU A 34 -8.62 -5.22 -17.55
CA LEU A 34 -9.19 -5.84 -16.34
C LEU A 34 -9.05 -7.35 -16.36
N ARG A 35 -9.25 -7.99 -17.52
CA ARG A 35 -9.07 -9.45 -17.65
C ARG A 35 -7.63 -9.85 -17.33
N GLY A 36 -6.66 -9.15 -17.90
CA GLY A 36 -5.24 -9.33 -17.57
C GLY A 36 -4.95 -9.08 -16.08
N GLY A 37 -5.54 -8.01 -15.53
CA GLY A 37 -5.46 -7.69 -14.11
C GLY A 37 -6.00 -8.79 -13.19
N CYS A 38 -7.12 -9.43 -13.56
CA CYS A 38 -7.66 -10.59 -12.83
C CYS A 38 -6.70 -11.78 -12.85
N ILE A 39 -6.06 -12.07 -13.99
CA ILE A 39 -5.06 -13.15 -14.10
C ILE A 39 -3.88 -12.86 -13.17
N LEU A 40 -3.31 -11.65 -13.24
CA LEU A 40 -2.18 -11.24 -12.40
C LEU A 40 -2.53 -11.25 -10.91
N ALA A 41 -3.71 -10.74 -10.54
CA ALA A 41 -4.17 -10.73 -9.15
C ALA A 41 -4.35 -12.16 -8.60
N ARG A 42 -4.84 -13.09 -9.42
CA ARG A 42 -4.91 -14.52 -9.05
C ARG A 42 -3.52 -15.09 -8.81
N HIS A 43 -2.59 -14.86 -9.74
CA HIS A 43 -1.21 -15.34 -9.61
C HIS A 43 -0.54 -14.75 -8.35
N LEU A 44 -0.71 -13.46 -8.10
CA LEU A 44 -0.20 -12.79 -6.91
C LEU A 44 -0.67 -13.49 -5.62
N LEU A 45 -1.98 -13.73 -5.49
CA LEU A 45 -2.54 -14.40 -4.31
C LEU A 45 -2.05 -15.83 -4.17
N GLN A 46 -2.07 -16.62 -5.24
CA GLN A 46 -1.66 -18.02 -5.23
C GLN A 46 -0.17 -18.20 -4.95
N GLN A 47 0.65 -17.22 -5.31
CA GLN A 47 2.10 -17.32 -5.17
C GLN A 47 2.60 -16.75 -3.84
N LEU A 48 2.09 -15.59 -3.41
CA LEU A 48 2.54 -14.95 -2.18
C LEU A 48 1.77 -15.41 -0.94
N GLY A 49 0.53 -15.85 -1.10
CA GLY A 49 -0.29 -16.34 0.00
C GLY A 49 0.34 -17.51 0.77
N PRO A 50 0.75 -18.61 0.11
CA PRO A 50 1.45 -19.71 0.78
C PRO A 50 2.79 -19.30 1.42
N THR A 51 3.49 -18.33 0.84
CA THR A 51 4.75 -17.79 1.39
C THR A 51 4.48 -17.05 2.70
N LEU A 52 3.55 -16.10 2.70
CA LEU A 52 3.15 -15.35 3.90
C LEU A 52 2.55 -16.27 4.97
N GLN A 53 1.80 -17.31 4.58
CA GLN A 53 1.26 -18.31 5.52
C GLN A 53 2.39 -19.07 6.20
N SER A 54 3.45 -19.41 5.46
CA SER A 54 4.63 -20.10 5.98
C SER A 54 5.48 -19.18 6.85
N LEU A 55 5.45 -17.87 6.60
CA LEU A 55 6.13 -16.83 7.38
C LEU A 55 5.42 -16.55 8.71
N ALA A 56 4.07 -16.54 8.73
CA ALA A 56 3.26 -16.11 9.88
C ALA A 56 3.62 -16.76 11.24
N PRO A 57 4.00 -18.06 11.35
CA PRO A 57 4.44 -18.65 12.61
C PRO A 57 5.77 -18.11 13.14
N LEU A 58 6.54 -17.40 12.30
CA LEU A 58 7.84 -16.83 12.61
C LEU A 58 7.75 -15.31 12.72
N ALA A 59 7.13 -14.65 11.74
CA ALA A 59 7.06 -13.20 11.68
C ALA A 59 5.81 -12.69 10.94
N TRP A 60 5.39 -11.48 11.28
CA TRP A 60 4.47 -10.67 10.48
C TRP A 60 5.28 -9.70 9.63
N HIS A 61 5.03 -9.65 8.32
CA HIS A 61 5.80 -8.81 7.39
C HIS A 61 5.54 -7.31 7.62
N ARG A 62 4.28 -6.95 7.86
CA ARG A 62 3.77 -5.59 8.14
C ARG A 62 3.92 -4.55 7.03
N ASP A 63 4.66 -4.86 5.98
CA ASP A 63 4.89 -3.97 4.84
C ASP A 63 4.74 -4.67 3.48
N VAL A 64 3.65 -5.42 3.29
CA VAL A 64 3.31 -6.01 1.99
C VAL A 64 2.72 -4.91 1.10
N ASN A 65 3.39 -4.57 0.00
CA ASN A 65 2.95 -3.55 -0.95
C ASN A 65 3.58 -3.80 -2.33
N SER A 66 3.19 -3.05 -3.37
CA SER A 66 3.73 -3.23 -4.72
C SER A 66 5.21 -2.84 -4.87
N HIS A 67 5.78 -2.09 -3.93
CA HIS A 67 7.22 -1.78 -3.91
C HIS A 67 8.08 -2.96 -3.41
N ASN A 68 7.54 -3.71 -2.44
CA ASN A 68 8.17 -4.87 -1.81
C ASN A 68 7.79 -6.21 -2.49
N VAL A 69 7.03 -6.14 -3.59
CA VAL A 69 6.73 -7.29 -4.45
C VAL A 69 7.52 -7.14 -5.75
N LEU A 70 8.29 -8.16 -6.09
CA LEU A 70 8.95 -8.27 -7.39
C LEU A 70 8.07 -9.07 -8.34
N ILE A 71 8.01 -8.63 -9.60
CA ILE A 71 7.40 -9.35 -10.71
C ILE A 71 8.47 -9.75 -11.73
N CYS A 72 8.39 -10.98 -12.22
CA CYS A 72 9.32 -11.51 -13.21
C CYS A 72 8.62 -12.50 -14.16
N ASN A 73 9.29 -12.79 -15.28
CA ASN A 73 8.98 -13.94 -16.11
C ASN A 73 10.11 -14.96 -15.94
N GLU A 74 9.83 -16.11 -15.32
CA GLU A 74 10.84 -17.14 -15.08
C GLU A 74 11.47 -17.70 -16.36
N SER A 75 10.73 -17.61 -17.48
CA SER A 75 11.22 -18.05 -18.79
C SER A 75 12.08 -17.00 -19.49
N SER A 76 12.14 -15.76 -19.00
CA SER A 76 12.99 -14.71 -19.59
C SER A 76 14.43 -14.81 -19.08
N GLU A 77 15.41 -14.66 -19.98
CA GLU A 77 16.83 -14.67 -19.63
C GLU A 77 17.20 -13.51 -18.69
N ASP A 78 16.59 -12.33 -18.89
CA ASP A 78 16.80 -11.15 -18.05
C ASP A 78 15.89 -11.11 -16.82
N GLY A 79 14.94 -12.05 -16.73
CA GLY A 79 13.93 -12.13 -15.67
C GLY A 79 12.92 -10.99 -15.68
N THR A 80 12.87 -10.14 -16.71
CA THR A 80 11.85 -9.11 -16.85
C THR A 80 10.59 -9.69 -17.48
N LEU A 81 9.43 -9.23 -17.04
CA LEU A 81 8.15 -9.56 -17.68
C LEU A 81 7.89 -8.54 -18.77
N SER A 82 8.01 -8.94 -20.04
CA SER A 82 7.66 -8.05 -21.15
C SER A 82 6.18 -7.68 -21.09
N LEU A 83 5.82 -6.49 -21.57
CA LEU A 83 4.41 -6.11 -21.73
C LEU A 83 3.68 -6.96 -22.78
N ASP A 84 4.43 -7.61 -23.66
CA ASP A 84 3.94 -8.58 -24.64
C ASP A 84 3.95 -10.02 -24.12
N ASP A 85 4.64 -10.28 -23.01
CA ASP A 85 4.51 -11.56 -22.33
C ASP A 85 3.13 -11.60 -21.69
N GLY A 86 2.31 -12.57 -22.11
CA GLY A 86 1.00 -12.76 -21.51
C GLY A 86 1.08 -12.84 -19.99
N GLU A 87 0.09 -12.25 -19.32
CA GLU A 87 -0.03 -12.15 -17.87
C GLU A 87 0.09 -13.53 -17.17
N ASP A 88 -0.23 -14.60 -17.88
CA ASP A 88 -0.14 -16.01 -17.45
C ASP A 88 1.29 -16.48 -17.11
N LYS A 89 2.33 -15.71 -17.50
CA LYS A 89 3.74 -16.05 -17.22
C LYS A 89 4.33 -15.33 -16.00
N ALA A 90 3.53 -14.51 -15.32
CA ALA A 90 4.01 -13.72 -14.20
C ALA A 90 4.32 -14.59 -12.98
N SER A 91 5.53 -14.39 -12.43
CA SER A 91 5.96 -14.87 -11.12
C SER A 91 6.19 -13.71 -10.16
N PHE A 92 5.81 -13.91 -8.90
CA PHE A 92 5.83 -12.91 -7.84
C PHE A 92 6.72 -13.36 -6.69
N TRP A 93 7.51 -12.43 -6.16
CA TRP A 93 8.38 -12.64 -5.02
C TRP A 93 8.19 -11.53 -4.00
N LEU A 94 8.12 -11.87 -2.73
CA LEU A 94 8.09 -10.90 -1.64
C LEU A 94 9.53 -10.62 -1.16
N CYS A 95 9.88 -9.36 -0.97
CA CYS A 95 11.17 -8.95 -0.43
C CYS A 95 11.00 -7.94 0.72
N ASP A 96 12.13 -7.57 1.33
CA ASP A 96 12.24 -6.60 2.42
C ASP A 96 11.48 -6.94 3.72
N LEU A 97 12.17 -7.64 4.63
CA LEU A 97 11.70 -7.93 5.99
C LEU A 97 12.10 -6.86 7.01
N GLY A 98 12.50 -5.65 6.57
CA GLY A 98 13.04 -4.60 7.44
C GLY A 98 12.07 -4.12 8.53
N LEU A 99 10.75 -4.28 8.31
CA LEU A 99 9.69 -3.93 9.26
C LEU A 99 8.99 -5.14 9.87
N ALA A 100 9.48 -6.35 9.57
CA ALA A 100 8.90 -7.56 10.08
C ALA A 100 9.09 -7.67 11.60
N VAL A 101 8.11 -8.24 12.28
CA VAL A 101 8.14 -8.46 13.73
C VAL A 101 7.95 -9.94 14.03
N ASP A 102 8.62 -10.43 15.08
CA ASP A 102 8.43 -11.80 15.56
C ASP A 102 6.96 -12.03 15.98
N SER A 103 6.33 -13.09 15.48
CA SER A 103 4.88 -13.26 15.64
C SER A 103 4.46 -13.69 17.05
N GLN A 104 5.37 -14.35 17.78
CA GLN A 104 5.15 -14.81 19.15
C GLN A 104 5.13 -13.64 20.13
N SER A 105 6.13 -12.77 20.07
CA SER A 105 6.22 -11.54 20.86
C SER A 105 5.17 -10.50 20.44
N TRP A 106 4.81 -10.45 19.15
CA TRP A 106 3.75 -9.56 18.65
C TRP A 106 2.42 -9.78 19.35
N THR A 107 1.93 -11.03 19.41
CA THR A 107 0.59 -11.34 19.93
C THR A 107 0.55 -12.03 21.29
N GLY A 108 1.69 -12.51 21.78
CA GLY A 108 1.85 -13.26 23.02
C GLY A 108 1.94 -12.36 24.26
N GLU A 109 2.66 -12.85 25.29
CA GLU A 109 2.71 -12.19 26.61
C GLU A 109 3.27 -10.76 26.55
N GLU A 110 4.29 -10.55 25.71
CA GLU A 110 4.92 -9.24 25.54
C GLU A 110 4.00 -8.20 24.90
N ASN A 111 2.95 -8.62 24.19
CA ASN A 111 1.96 -7.76 23.55
C ASN A 111 2.59 -6.61 22.75
N LEU A 112 3.66 -6.89 21.98
CA LEU A 112 4.41 -5.87 21.27
C LEU A 112 3.55 -5.08 20.27
N TRP A 113 2.43 -5.65 19.82
CA TRP A 113 1.45 -4.94 18.99
C TRP A 113 0.95 -3.62 19.59
N ARG A 114 0.97 -3.46 20.93
CA ARG A 114 0.50 -2.25 21.61
C ARG A 114 1.51 -1.12 21.64
N VAL A 115 2.80 -1.46 21.62
CA VAL A 115 3.90 -0.53 21.93
C VAL A 115 4.86 -0.33 20.77
N THR A 116 4.86 -1.23 19.78
CA THR A 116 5.70 -1.10 18.59
C THR A 116 5.14 -0.03 17.67
N ASP A 117 6.03 0.80 17.14
CA ASP A 117 5.68 1.80 16.15
C ASP A 117 4.97 1.18 14.93
N ILE A 118 4.04 1.94 14.37
CA ILE A 118 3.34 1.55 13.13
C ILE A 118 4.30 1.80 11.97
N GLY A 119 4.66 0.74 11.28
CA GLY A 119 5.53 0.79 10.11
C GLY A 119 4.78 0.49 8.81
N GLY A 120 5.47 0.74 7.71
CA GLY A 120 5.07 0.36 6.36
C GLY A 120 4.39 1.48 5.61
N ASP A 121 4.10 1.22 4.33
CA ASP A 121 3.42 2.15 3.46
C ASP A 121 1.93 2.28 3.84
N CYS A 122 1.52 3.48 4.28
CA CYS A 122 0.16 3.66 4.77
C CYS A 122 -0.92 3.56 3.68
N ARG A 123 -0.54 3.52 2.40
CA ARG A 123 -1.44 3.23 1.28
C ARG A 123 -1.97 1.79 1.30
N TYR A 124 -1.34 0.89 2.07
CA TYR A 124 -1.73 -0.52 2.21
C TYR A 124 -2.20 -0.86 3.62
N TRP A 125 -2.27 0.15 4.50
CA TRP A 125 -2.70 -0.04 5.88
C TRP A 125 -4.20 -0.35 5.97
N PRO A 126 -4.59 -1.38 6.74
CA PRO A 126 -5.98 -1.53 7.15
C PRO A 126 -6.44 -0.38 8.03
N ALA A 127 -7.77 -0.21 8.13
CA ALA A 127 -8.37 0.75 9.05
C ALA A 127 -7.86 0.59 10.50
N SER A 128 -7.55 -0.64 10.91
CA SER A 128 -7.00 -0.90 12.24
C SER A 128 -5.63 -0.22 12.48
N CYS A 129 -4.75 -0.14 11.49
CA CYS A 129 -3.49 0.63 11.59
C CYS A 129 -3.78 2.12 11.78
N TRP A 130 -4.71 2.67 10.99
CA TRP A 130 -5.14 4.07 11.14
C TRP A 130 -5.73 4.35 12.52
N MET A 131 -6.47 3.40 13.11
CA MET A 131 -7.00 3.53 14.48
C MET A 131 -5.89 3.56 15.53
N VAL A 132 -4.89 2.67 15.47
CA VAL A 132 -3.74 2.72 16.39
C VAL A 132 -2.98 4.03 16.20
N HIS A 133 -2.80 4.46 14.95
CA HIS A 133 -2.09 5.69 14.61
C HIS A 133 -2.77 6.92 15.21
N CYS A 134 -4.09 7.03 15.05
CA CYS A 134 -4.86 8.20 15.48
C CYS A 134 -5.18 8.18 16.98
N PHE A 135 -5.48 7.00 17.54
CA PHE A 135 -6.13 6.86 18.86
C PHE A 135 -5.41 5.92 19.83
N GLY A 136 -4.36 5.23 19.40
CA GLY A 136 -3.58 4.31 20.23
C GLY A 136 -4.20 2.91 20.36
N ALA A 137 -3.41 1.99 20.92
CA ALA A 137 -3.76 0.57 21.05
C ALA A 137 -4.99 0.32 21.95
N ASP A 138 -5.18 1.10 23.01
CA ASP A 138 -6.31 0.96 23.93
C ASP A 138 -7.66 1.24 23.26
N TYR A 139 -7.68 2.14 22.27
CA TYR A 139 -8.87 2.41 21.47
C TYR A 139 -9.19 1.23 20.55
N LEU A 140 -8.15 0.63 19.94
CA LEU A 140 -8.29 -0.51 19.06
C LEU A 140 -8.73 -1.77 19.84
N GLU A 141 -8.22 -1.99 21.04
CA GLU A 141 -8.56 -3.14 21.90
C GLU A 141 -10.07 -3.25 22.18
N GLN A 142 -10.76 -2.12 22.25
CA GLN A 142 -12.22 -2.05 22.45
C GLN A 142 -13.02 -2.44 21.20
N ARG A 143 -12.36 -2.77 20.08
CA ARG A 143 -12.97 -3.10 18.79
C ARG A 143 -12.43 -4.45 18.29
N PRO A 144 -13.05 -5.57 18.70
CA PRO A 144 -12.48 -6.90 18.50
C PRO A 144 -12.11 -7.22 17.04
N ASN A 145 -12.95 -6.85 16.08
CA ASN A 145 -12.72 -7.16 14.66
C ASN A 145 -11.49 -6.43 14.12
N PHE A 146 -11.36 -5.13 14.41
CA PHE A 146 -10.20 -4.33 14.03
C PHE A 146 -8.94 -4.72 14.83
N CYS A 147 -9.07 -5.05 16.11
CA CYS A 147 -7.96 -5.56 16.93
C CYS A 147 -7.38 -6.84 16.34
N ARG A 148 -8.25 -7.81 15.99
CA ARG A 148 -7.86 -9.03 15.29
C ARG A 148 -7.21 -8.72 13.94
N GLN A 149 -7.78 -7.80 13.16
CA GLN A 149 -7.21 -7.37 11.88
C GLN A 149 -5.77 -6.87 12.05
N TYR A 150 -5.51 -6.05 13.08
CA TYR A 150 -4.17 -5.53 13.38
C TYR A 150 -3.21 -6.59 13.91
N LYS A 151 -3.70 -7.56 14.67
CA LYS A 151 -2.85 -8.57 15.30
C LYS A 151 -2.42 -9.68 14.35
N SER A 152 -3.28 -10.10 13.42
CA SER A 152 -3.02 -11.30 12.62
C SER A 152 -3.39 -11.19 11.13
N ARG A 153 -3.97 -10.07 10.68
CA ARG A 153 -4.42 -9.93 9.28
C ARG A 153 -3.82 -8.74 8.55
N LEU A 154 -2.76 -8.11 9.08
CA LEU A 154 -2.08 -6.99 8.42
C LEU A 154 -1.62 -7.38 7.02
N ASP A 155 -0.88 -8.49 6.93
CA ASP A 155 -0.30 -8.97 5.68
C ASP A 155 -1.39 -9.44 4.70
N ILE A 156 -2.47 -10.07 5.21
CA ILE A 156 -3.62 -10.51 4.40
C ILE A 156 -4.33 -9.30 3.77
N HIS A 157 -4.60 -8.28 4.58
CA HIS A 157 -5.26 -7.06 4.11
C HIS A 157 -4.40 -6.35 3.05
N ALA A 158 -3.12 -6.17 3.35
CA ALA A 158 -2.19 -5.48 2.47
C ALA A 158 -1.97 -6.22 1.13
N LEU A 159 -1.92 -7.56 1.16
CA LEU A 159 -1.95 -8.39 -0.05
C LEU A 159 -3.25 -8.19 -0.84
N GLY A 160 -4.40 -8.10 -0.16
CA GLY A 160 -5.69 -7.80 -0.79
C GLY A 160 -5.70 -6.44 -1.50
N ILE A 161 -5.18 -5.38 -0.87
CA ILE A 161 -5.04 -4.06 -1.50
C ILE A 161 -4.09 -4.12 -2.72
N THR A 162 -2.97 -4.84 -2.59
CA THR A 162 -2.02 -5.04 -3.71
C THR A 162 -2.68 -5.79 -4.88
N ALA A 163 -3.56 -6.75 -4.60
CA ALA A 163 -4.33 -7.45 -5.64
C ALA A 163 -5.33 -6.51 -6.35
N ILE A 164 -6.00 -5.61 -5.63
CA ILE A 164 -6.88 -4.59 -6.22
C ILE A 164 -6.08 -3.62 -7.11
N GLU A 165 -4.90 -3.20 -6.65
CA GLU A 165 -4.00 -2.33 -7.41
C GLU A 165 -3.60 -2.96 -8.74
N VAL A 166 -3.15 -4.23 -8.72
CA VAL A 166 -2.80 -5.00 -9.92
C VAL A 166 -4.00 -5.12 -10.87
N LEU A 167 -5.18 -5.39 -10.32
CA LEU A 167 -6.41 -5.53 -11.09
C LEU A 167 -6.80 -4.21 -11.78
N CYS A 168 -6.71 -3.09 -11.07
CA CYS A 168 -7.33 -1.83 -11.49
C CYS A 168 -6.40 -0.88 -12.25
N THR A 169 -5.09 -0.87 -11.99
CA THR A 169 -4.19 0.22 -12.39
C THR A 169 -4.14 0.44 -13.91
N LYS A 170 -3.88 -0.63 -14.67
CA LYS A 170 -3.80 -0.56 -16.15
C LYS A 170 -5.14 -0.17 -16.77
N ALA A 171 -6.23 -0.74 -16.28
CA ALA A 171 -7.58 -0.43 -16.74
C ALA A 171 -7.98 1.02 -16.44
N LEU A 172 -7.66 1.52 -15.24
CA LEU A 172 -7.92 2.91 -14.85
C LEU A 172 -7.14 3.90 -15.72
N ALA A 173 -5.88 3.60 -16.04
CA ALA A 173 -5.05 4.41 -16.93
C ALA A 173 -5.65 4.50 -18.34
N LEU A 174 -6.01 3.35 -18.94
CA LEU A 174 -6.67 3.30 -20.25
C LEU A 174 -8.00 4.06 -20.26
N ARG A 175 -8.84 3.87 -19.24
CA ARG A 175 -10.11 4.58 -19.09
C ARG A 175 -9.90 6.10 -19.01
N THR A 176 -8.89 6.54 -18.27
CA THR A 176 -8.53 7.96 -18.15
C THR A 176 -7.99 8.53 -19.45
N ALA A 177 -7.29 7.72 -20.26
CA ALA A 177 -6.85 8.07 -21.60
C ALA A 177 -7.98 8.07 -22.65
N GLY A 178 -9.22 7.76 -22.26
CA GLY A 178 -10.40 7.79 -23.14
C GLY A 178 -10.66 6.50 -23.91
N ALA A 179 -10.02 5.38 -23.55
CA ALA A 179 -10.36 4.08 -24.13
C ALA A 179 -11.84 3.74 -23.87
N SER A 180 -12.49 3.09 -24.85
CA SER A 180 -13.89 2.67 -24.70
C SER A 180 -14.04 1.53 -23.70
N ALA A 181 -15.20 1.43 -23.04
CA ALA A 181 -15.54 0.31 -22.16
C ALA A 181 -15.87 -0.99 -22.89
N GLY A 182 -16.13 -0.95 -24.21
CA GLY A 182 -16.75 -2.08 -24.89
C GLY A 182 -18.14 -2.42 -24.32
N GLU A 183 -18.53 -3.69 -24.41
CA GLU A 183 -19.81 -4.21 -23.91
C GLU A 183 -19.66 -4.82 -22.50
N ILE A 184 -19.33 -3.99 -21.51
CA ILE A 184 -19.10 -4.47 -20.13
C ILE A 184 -20.11 -3.86 -19.16
N PRO A 185 -20.56 -4.63 -18.14
CA PRO A 185 -21.55 -4.10 -17.20
C PRO A 185 -20.94 -3.00 -16.32
N SER A 186 -21.79 -2.06 -15.90
CA SER A 186 -21.37 -0.87 -15.14
C SER A 186 -20.71 -1.19 -13.78
N CYS A 187 -20.88 -2.42 -13.25
CA CYS A 187 -20.22 -2.94 -12.04
C CYS A 187 -18.70 -2.62 -12.05
N TRP A 188 -18.03 -2.86 -13.17
CA TRP A 188 -16.59 -2.65 -13.31
C TRP A 188 -16.17 -1.18 -13.28
N SER A 189 -17.02 -0.27 -13.76
CA SER A 189 -16.74 1.18 -13.66
C SER A 189 -16.79 1.64 -12.21
N SER A 190 -17.75 1.14 -11.44
CA SER A 190 -17.86 1.42 -10.01
C SER A 190 -16.62 0.94 -9.24
N LEU A 191 -16.06 -0.22 -9.59
CA LEU A 191 -14.82 -0.72 -9.00
C LEU A 191 -13.64 0.21 -9.28
N LEU A 192 -13.46 0.62 -10.53
CA LEU A 192 -12.39 1.54 -10.91
C LEU A 192 -12.54 2.92 -10.25
N ASP A 193 -13.77 3.40 -10.05
CA ASP A 193 -14.05 4.65 -9.34
C ASP A 193 -13.74 4.53 -7.84
N ALA A 194 -14.14 3.42 -7.21
CA ALA A 194 -13.84 3.15 -5.81
C ALA A 194 -12.32 3.02 -5.57
N TRP A 195 -11.62 2.28 -6.45
CA TRP A 195 -10.15 2.17 -6.41
C TRP A 195 -9.48 3.54 -6.56
N LYS A 196 -9.88 4.32 -7.58
CA LYS A 196 -9.34 5.67 -7.80
C LYS A 196 -9.53 6.54 -6.56
N GLN A 197 -10.73 6.56 -6.00
CA GLN A 197 -11.06 7.37 -4.83
C GLN A 197 -10.20 6.97 -3.61
N TYR A 198 -10.06 5.67 -3.34
CA TYR A 198 -9.20 5.16 -2.28
C TYR A 198 -7.74 5.57 -2.51
N HIS A 199 -7.19 5.25 -3.68
CA HIS A 199 -5.79 5.46 -4.01
C HIS A 199 -5.42 6.95 -3.95
N GLU A 200 -6.19 7.85 -4.57
CA GLU A 200 -5.93 9.30 -4.53
C GLU A 200 -6.00 9.83 -3.10
N THR A 201 -7.07 9.48 -2.36
CA THR A 201 -7.26 9.97 -0.99
C THR A 201 -6.13 9.54 -0.05
N VAL A 202 -5.78 8.26 -0.06
CA VAL A 202 -4.76 7.74 0.86
C VAL A 202 -3.35 8.13 0.40
N SER A 203 -3.10 8.28 -0.90
CA SER A 203 -1.83 8.80 -1.42
C SER A 203 -1.58 10.25 -0.99
N ASP A 204 -2.61 11.09 -0.97
CA ASP A 204 -2.48 12.46 -0.45
C ASP A 204 -2.07 12.47 1.03
N TRP A 205 -2.65 11.56 1.82
CA TRP A 205 -2.32 11.43 3.24
C TRP A 205 -0.90 10.90 3.43
N TRP A 206 -0.53 9.86 2.68
CA TRP A 206 0.82 9.32 2.64
C TRP A 206 1.83 10.40 2.30
N GLN A 207 1.58 11.20 1.26
CA GLN A 207 2.48 12.27 0.87
C GLN A 207 2.65 13.32 1.97
N ALA A 208 1.58 13.67 2.69
CA ALA A 208 1.64 14.59 3.82
C ALA A 208 2.50 14.01 4.97
N ILE A 209 2.30 12.73 5.31
CA ILE A 209 3.07 12.01 6.32
C ILE A 209 4.55 11.93 5.91
N TYR A 210 4.84 11.46 4.70
CA TYR A 210 6.18 11.30 4.16
C TYR A 210 6.94 12.61 4.10
N THR A 211 6.28 13.71 3.70
CA THR A 211 6.90 15.04 3.62
C THR A 211 7.39 15.50 4.99
N VAL A 212 6.63 15.25 6.06
CA VAL A 212 7.06 15.61 7.42
C VAL A 212 8.24 14.75 7.86
N PHE A 213 8.19 13.43 7.67
CA PHE A 213 9.27 12.54 8.09
C PHE A 213 10.57 12.76 7.32
N SER A 214 10.49 12.91 6.00
CA SER A 214 11.67 13.18 5.16
C SER A 214 12.35 14.51 5.48
N ALA A 215 11.59 15.51 5.95
CA ALA A 215 12.11 16.80 6.40
C ALA A 215 12.54 16.82 7.89
N GLY A 216 12.34 15.73 8.64
CA GLY A 216 12.55 15.70 10.10
C GLY A 216 11.64 16.67 10.87
N GLY A 217 10.46 16.96 10.32
CA GLY A 217 9.50 17.93 10.85
C GLY A 217 8.68 17.43 12.04
N ASP A 218 7.88 18.32 12.63
CA ASP A 218 6.94 17.98 13.69
C ASP A 218 5.72 17.25 13.10
N PHE A 219 5.48 16.01 13.55
CA PHE A 219 4.37 15.18 13.10
C PHE A 219 3.01 15.55 13.71
N ARG A 220 2.99 16.28 14.84
CA ARG A 220 1.75 16.60 15.57
C ARG A 220 0.68 17.32 14.74
N PRO A 221 1.01 18.26 13.83
CA PRO A 221 0.02 18.90 12.97
C PRO A 221 -0.64 17.92 11.98
N VAL A 222 0.14 17.02 11.36
CA VAL A 222 -0.39 16.01 10.44
C VAL A 222 -1.26 15.01 11.20
N HIS A 223 -0.83 14.56 12.38
CA HIS A 223 -1.64 13.71 13.25
C HIS A 223 -2.97 14.35 13.62
N ALA A 224 -2.95 15.60 14.08
CA ALA A 224 -4.17 16.34 14.45
C ALA A 224 -5.14 16.48 13.26
N TRP A 225 -4.60 16.74 12.06
CA TRP A 225 -5.38 16.79 10.83
C TRP A 225 -5.99 15.43 10.46
N LEU A 226 -5.24 14.34 10.55
CA LEU A 226 -5.75 12.97 10.30
C LEU A 226 -6.90 12.61 11.25
N VAL A 227 -6.79 13.02 12.52
CA VAL A 227 -7.87 12.88 13.51
C VAL A 227 -9.07 13.74 13.15
N GLU A 228 -8.85 15.01 12.76
CA GLU A 228 -9.93 15.95 12.37
C GLU A 228 -10.72 15.45 11.16
N ILE A 229 -10.05 14.89 10.16
CA ILE A 229 -10.73 14.34 8.97
C ILE A 229 -11.33 12.96 9.21
N ALA A 230 -11.24 12.42 10.43
CA ALA A 230 -11.63 11.05 10.79
C ALA A 230 -11.04 10.02 9.82
N ALA A 231 -9.73 10.07 9.58
CA ALA A 231 -9.04 9.20 8.62
C ALA A 231 -9.38 7.71 8.80
N PRO A 232 -9.44 7.14 10.03
CA PRO A 232 -9.82 5.73 10.20
C PRO A 232 -11.22 5.39 9.67
N ASP A 233 -12.23 6.22 9.96
CA ASP A 233 -13.62 5.99 9.52
C ASP A 233 -13.74 6.14 7.99
N LYS A 234 -12.99 7.09 7.42
CA LYS A 234 -12.91 7.24 5.96
C LYS A 234 -12.30 6.01 5.31
N VAL A 235 -11.24 5.42 5.87
CA VAL A 235 -10.63 4.19 5.33
C VAL A 235 -11.61 3.03 5.38
N VAL A 236 -12.35 2.86 6.49
CA VAL A 236 -13.43 1.85 6.56
C VAL A 236 -14.44 2.04 5.43
N SER A 237 -14.88 3.28 5.19
CA SER A 237 -15.84 3.57 4.10
C SER A 237 -15.24 3.33 2.72
N LEU A 238 -14.01 3.76 2.45
CA LEU A 238 -13.37 3.63 1.14
C LEU A 238 -13.11 2.15 0.80
N VAL A 239 -12.57 1.38 1.75
CA VAL A 239 -12.37 -0.06 1.56
C VAL A 239 -13.71 -0.78 1.47
N GLY A 240 -14.72 -0.39 2.28
CA GLY A 240 -16.08 -0.91 2.19
C GLY A 240 -16.70 -0.72 0.79
N ASN A 241 -16.51 0.45 0.17
CA ASN A 241 -16.96 0.72 -1.19
C ASN A 241 -16.25 -0.17 -2.21
N MET A 242 -14.93 -0.36 -2.09
CA MET A 242 -14.19 -1.28 -2.96
C MET A 242 -14.69 -2.73 -2.79
N ARG A 243 -14.90 -3.20 -1.56
CA ARG A 243 -15.44 -4.54 -1.28
C ARG A 243 -16.83 -4.74 -1.90
N GLN A 244 -17.70 -3.74 -1.79
CA GLN A 244 -19.02 -3.82 -2.41
C GLN A 244 -18.90 -3.88 -3.94
N ALA A 245 -18.09 -3.02 -4.55
CA ALA A 245 -17.89 -3.02 -5.99
C ALA A 245 -17.27 -4.35 -6.50
N LEU A 246 -16.35 -4.97 -5.74
CA LEU A 246 -15.82 -6.29 -6.04
C LEU A 246 -16.91 -7.37 -6.05
N LYS A 247 -17.82 -7.35 -5.06
CA LYS A 247 -18.96 -8.28 -4.99
C LYS A 247 -19.93 -8.07 -6.16
N ASP A 248 -20.27 -6.82 -6.47
CA ASP A 248 -21.12 -6.49 -7.61
C ASP A 248 -20.46 -6.94 -8.94
N CYS A 249 -19.12 -6.84 -9.04
CA CYS A 249 -18.37 -7.36 -10.18
C CYS A 249 -18.40 -8.89 -10.24
N ALA A 250 -18.36 -9.58 -9.10
CA ALA A 250 -18.45 -11.03 -9.04
C ALA A 250 -19.80 -11.55 -9.56
N ASP A 251 -20.90 -10.88 -9.20
CA ASP A 251 -22.26 -11.24 -9.65
C ASP A 251 -22.44 -11.11 -11.17
N CYS A 252 -21.62 -10.28 -11.83
CA CYS A 252 -21.67 -10.01 -13.27
C CYS A 252 -20.57 -10.74 -14.07
N SER A 253 -19.79 -11.63 -13.44
CA SER A 253 -18.60 -12.28 -14.02
C SER A 253 -18.75 -13.81 -14.18
N ASP A 254 -17.81 -14.43 -14.89
CA ASP A 254 -17.67 -15.89 -14.88
C ASP A 254 -17.22 -16.40 -13.49
N GLU A 255 -17.41 -17.70 -13.25
CA GLU A 255 -17.17 -18.33 -11.95
C GLU A 255 -15.73 -18.12 -11.45
N ALA A 256 -14.72 -18.25 -12.32
CA ALA A 256 -13.33 -18.14 -11.92
C ALA A 256 -12.97 -16.71 -11.51
N VAL A 257 -13.50 -15.71 -12.22
CA VAL A 257 -13.34 -14.29 -11.86
C VAL A 257 -14.14 -13.97 -10.60
N ALA A 258 -15.37 -14.46 -10.47
CA ALA A 258 -16.20 -14.24 -9.28
C ALA A 258 -15.52 -14.77 -8.00
N GLN A 259 -14.96 -15.98 -8.07
CA GLN A 259 -14.16 -16.61 -7.01
C GLN A 259 -12.99 -15.72 -6.56
N LEU A 260 -12.19 -15.23 -7.51
CA LEU A 260 -11.11 -14.28 -7.25
C LEU A 260 -11.60 -12.99 -6.57
N LEU A 261 -12.65 -12.38 -7.11
CA LEU A 261 -13.18 -11.11 -6.60
C LEU A 261 -13.71 -11.26 -5.16
N HIS A 262 -14.37 -12.39 -4.85
CA HIS A 262 -14.77 -12.71 -3.49
C HIS A 262 -13.57 -12.93 -2.55
N ALA A 263 -12.51 -13.60 -3.02
CA ALA A 263 -11.28 -13.77 -2.24
C ALA A 263 -10.64 -12.42 -1.89
N VAL A 264 -10.49 -11.52 -2.87
CA VAL A 264 -9.94 -10.17 -2.67
C VAL A 264 -10.82 -9.33 -1.73
N ALA A 265 -12.15 -9.40 -1.89
CA ALA A 265 -13.08 -8.71 -1.00
C ALA A 265 -12.96 -9.22 0.45
N ALA A 266 -12.80 -10.53 0.65
CA ALA A 266 -12.66 -11.11 1.98
C ALA A 266 -11.27 -10.87 2.61
N ALA A 267 -10.22 -10.73 1.80
CA ALA A 267 -8.89 -10.37 2.29
C ALA A 267 -8.86 -8.96 2.91
N THR A 268 -9.64 -8.04 2.35
CA THR A 268 -9.71 -6.62 2.77
C THR A 268 -10.80 -6.34 3.81
N ASP A 269 -11.58 -7.35 4.22
CA ASP A 269 -12.69 -7.21 5.16
C ASP A 269 -12.23 -7.38 6.63
N GLU A 270 -12.49 -6.38 7.47
CA GLU A 270 -12.23 -6.40 8.92
C GLU A 270 -13.03 -7.50 9.66
N ASP A 271 -14.18 -7.88 9.14
CA ASP A 271 -15.08 -8.87 9.76
C ASP A 271 -14.78 -10.30 9.28
N SER A 272 -14.00 -10.45 8.19
CA SER A 272 -13.69 -11.75 7.59
C SER A 272 -12.88 -12.65 8.53
N GLN A 273 -13.34 -13.87 8.72
CA GLN A 273 -12.66 -14.90 9.51
C GLN A 273 -11.75 -15.80 8.65
N LEU A 274 -11.61 -15.50 7.36
CA LEU A 274 -10.86 -16.35 6.43
C LEU A 274 -9.37 -16.12 6.54
N GLU A 275 -8.61 -17.16 6.82
CA GLU A 275 -7.16 -17.08 6.89
C GLU A 275 -6.55 -17.14 5.47
N LEU A 276 -5.25 -16.91 5.37
CA LEU A 276 -4.60 -16.72 4.09
C LEU A 276 -4.75 -17.93 3.15
N LEU A 277 -4.71 -19.16 3.68
CA LEU A 277 -4.98 -20.37 2.90
C LEU A 277 -6.41 -20.43 2.35
N ASP A 278 -7.39 -19.92 3.10
CA ASP A 278 -8.79 -19.90 2.65
C ASP A 278 -8.95 -18.92 1.50
N ILE A 279 -8.33 -17.73 1.61
CA ILE A 279 -8.28 -16.73 0.54
C ILE A 279 -7.62 -17.31 -0.73
N CYS A 280 -6.51 -18.03 -0.59
CA CYS A 280 -5.83 -18.64 -1.73
C CYS A 280 -6.69 -19.70 -2.42
N LYS A 281 -7.34 -20.59 -1.64
CA LYS A 281 -8.25 -21.61 -2.18
C LYS A 281 -9.46 -20.99 -2.88
N MET A 282 -10.00 -19.91 -2.32
CA MET A 282 -11.10 -19.17 -2.95
C MET A 282 -10.70 -18.49 -4.26
N ALA A 283 -9.43 -18.13 -4.45
CA ALA A 283 -8.98 -17.50 -5.69
C ALA A 283 -8.90 -18.46 -6.90
N GLY A 284 -9.08 -19.77 -6.67
CA GLY A 284 -9.06 -20.84 -7.66
C GLY A 284 -8.05 -21.94 -7.33
N GLU A 285 -8.12 -23.06 -8.07
CA GLU A 285 -7.18 -24.17 -7.91
C GLU A 285 -5.74 -23.72 -8.09
N GLU A 286 -4.85 -24.29 -7.27
CA GLU A 286 -3.42 -24.03 -7.29
C GLU A 286 -2.91 -24.31 -8.70
N ILE A 287 -2.34 -23.28 -9.35
CA ILE A 287 -1.62 -23.49 -10.60
C ILE A 287 -0.50 -24.46 -10.24
N GLU A 288 -0.58 -25.70 -10.73
CA GLU A 288 0.48 -26.69 -10.56
C GLU A 288 1.77 -26.05 -11.03
N ARG A 289 2.55 -25.51 -10.08
CA ARG A 289 3.87 -25.03 -10.39
C ARG A 289 4.62 -26.26 -10.88
N PRO A 290 5.28 -26.20 -12.06
CA PRO A 290 6.34 -27.15 -12.32
C PRO A 290 7.23 -27.04 -11.11
N VAL A 291 7.33 -28.10 -10.30
CA VAL A 291 8.21 -28.13 -9.14
C VAL A 291 9.57 -27.82 -9.74
N ALA A 292 10.01 -26.57 -9.59
CA ALA A 292 11.34 -26.17 -9.95
C ALA A 292 12.18 -27.05 -9.05
N SER A 293 12.66 -28.15 -9.62
CA SER A 293 13.65 -29.03 -9.07
C SER A 293 14.61 -28.08 -8.40
N ALA A 294 14.60 -28.03 -7.07
CA ALA A 294 15.48 -27.20 -6.29
C ALA A 294 16.87 -27.74 -6.64
N GLY A 295 17.41 -27.23 -7.74
CA GLY A 295 18.74 -27.52 -8.20
C GLY A 295 19.55 -27.07 -7.04
N GLN A 296 20.09 -28.04 -6.32
CA GLN A 296 21.06 -27.82 -5.26
C GLN A 296 22.02 -26.80 -5.84
N ALA A 297 21.91 -25.55 -5.40
CA ALA A 297 22.93 -24.57 -5.68
C ALA A 297 24.21 -25.25 -5.21
N PRO A 298 25.21 -25.47 -6.08
CA PRO A 298 26.41 -26.16 -5.68
C PRO A 298 26.97 -25.37 -4.50
N MET A 299 26.88 -25.94 -3.29
CA MET A 299 27.63 -25.45 -2.14
C MET A 299 29.09 -25.65 -2.51
N THR A 300 29.68 -24.66 -3.18
CA THR A 300 31.13 -24.55 -3.26
C THR A 300 31.62 -24.44 -1.83
N GLU A 301 32.28 -25.51 -1.36
CA GLU A 301 32.98 -25.58 -0.09
C GLU A 301 33.84 -24.32 0.08
N ALA A 302 33.36 -23.39 0.89
CA ALA A 302 34.19 -22.33 1.42
C ALA A 302 35.16 -22.99 2.42
N LYS A 303 36.43 -23.12 2.00
CA LYS A 303 37.54 -23.44 2.89
C LYS A 303 37.50 -22.48 4.09
N GLN A 304 37.31 -23.05 5.27
CA GLN A 304 37.48 -22.37 6.54
C GLN A 304 38.98 -22.15 6.81
N ASP A 305 39.41 -20.90 6.88
CA ASP A 305 40.62 -20.51 7.59
C ASP A 305 40.27 -20.16 9.05
N PRO A 306 41.01 -20.66 10.05
CA PRO A 306 40.81 -20.27 11.44
C PRO A 306 41.68 -19.06 11.82
N SER A 307 41.15 -18.25 12.74
CA SER A 307 41.80 -17.17 13.50
C SER A 307 41.48 -15.74 13.04
N SER A 308 40.67 -15.00 13.80
CA SER A 308 41.21 -14.15 14.86
C SER A 308 40.10 -13.55 15.73
N THR A 309 40.37 -13.52 17.02
CA THR A 309 39.66 -12.82 18.09
C THR A 309 39.96 -11.32 18.07
N ALA A 310 38.96 -10.44 18.24
CA ALA A 310 39.04 -9.25 19.10
C ALA A 310 37.70 -8.50 19.15
N ALA A 311 37.37 -8.04 20.36
CA ALA A 311 36.26 -7.17 20.72
C ALA A 311 36.51 -5.69 20.35
N ALA A 312 35.44 -4.90 20.22
CA ALA A 312 35.18 -3.66 20.97
C ALA A 312 34.13 -2.76 20.29
N ASP A 313 33.05 -2.53 21.03
CA ASP A 313 32.40 -1.25 21.36
C ASP A 313 32.88 0.10 20.78
N VAL A 314 31.87 1.00 20.69
CA VAL A 314 31.88 2.48 20.79
C VAL A 314 31.77 3.34 19.50
N ALA A 315 30.57 3.93 19.38
CA ALA A 315 30.19 5.34 19.15
C ALA A 315 30.66 6.17 17.93
N ALA A 316 29.64 6.81 17.35
CA ALA A 316 29.51 8.22 16.99
C ALA A 316 30.80 9.02 16.65
N GLY A 317 30.86 9.50 15.41
CA GLY A 317 31.80 10.51 14.98
C GLY A 317 31.40 11.13 13.64
N THR A 318 30.69 12.24 13.71
CA THR A 318 30.52 13.23 12.64
C THR A 318 31.88 13.72 12.14
N GLN A 319 32.09 13.82 10.83
CA GLN A 319 32.86 14.93 10.26
C GLN A 319 32.67 15.10 8.75
N ASP A 320 32.56 16.38 8.40
CA ASP A 320 32.47 16.98 7.07
C ASP A 320 33.60 16.55 6.12
N SER A 321 33.28 16.51 4.83
CA SER A 321 34.22 16.88 3.78
C SER A 321 33.48 17.32 2.52
N ALA A 322 33.61 18.61 2.22
CA ALA A 322 33.24 19.23 0.96
C ALA A 322 34.46 19.24 0.01
N THR A 323 34.26 18.82 -1.25
CA THR A 323 34.94 19.25 -2.50
C THR A 323 34.24 18.51 -3.65
N ALA A 324 33.41 19.15 -4.49
CA ALA A 324 33.72 20.02 -5.64
C ALA A 324 34.18 19.25 -6.91
N GLN A 325 33.28 19.12 -7.89
CA GLN A 325 33.50 19.09 -9.36
C GLN A 325 32.09 19.17 -10.03
N GLU A 326 31.67 20.27 -10.70
CA GLU A 326 31.93 20.63 -12.11
C GLU A 326 31.73 19.45 -13.09
N GLU A 327 31.04 19.51 -14.23
CA GLU A 327 30.28 20.51 -14.97
C GLU A 327 29.67 19.73 -16.17
N SER A 328 28.36 19.78 -16.44
CA SER A 328 27.86 19.61 -17.83
C SER A 328 26.43 20.17 -17.97
N ARG A 329 26.36 21.37 -18.54
CA ARG A 329 25.10 22.05 -18.90
C ARG A 329 24.72 21.66 -20.34
N GLY A 330 23.74 20.78 -20.48
CA GLY A 330 22.98 20.60 -21.71
C GLY A 330 21.89 21.67 -21.84
N LYS A 331 21.94 22.47 -22.90
CA LYS A 331 20.93 23.47 -23.26
C LYS A 331 19.63 22.77 -23.71
N VAL A 332 18.54 22.99 -22.98
CA VAL A 332 17.17 22.63 -23.43
C VAL A 332 16.42 23.91 -23.81
N ALA A 333 15.85 23.89 -25.00
CA ALA A 333 15.10 25.00 -25.61
C ALA A 333 13.77 25.26 -24.87
N ARG A 334 13.44 26.54 -24.70
CA ARG A 334 12.15 27.03 -24.19
C ARG A 334 11.05 26.84 -25.25
N PRO A 335 9.87 26.30 -24.89
CA PRO A 335 8.67 26.49 -25.68
C PRO A 335 7.99 27.81 -25.33
N GLU A 336 7.48 28.46 -26.38
CA GLU A 336 6.76 29.72 -26.37
C GLU A 336 5.44 29.62 -25.57
N GLN A 337 5.19 30.64 -24.73
CA GLN A 337 3.98 30.77 -23.93
C GLN A 337 2.82 31.30 -24.77
N CYS A 338 1.77 30.50 -24.89
CA CYS A 338 0.47 30.93 -25.38
C CYS A 338 -0.29 31.60 -24.22
N ALA A 339 -0.51 32.92 -24.32
CA ALA A 339 -1.18 33.71 -23.30
C ALA A 339 -2.71 33.47 -23.33
N ILE A 340 -3.23 32.73 -22.36
CA ILE A 340 -4.67 32.58 -22.11
C ILE A 340 -5.10 33.61 -21.05
N ASN A 341 -6.01 34.50 -21.42
CA ASN A 341 -6.65 35.51 -20.56
C ASN A 341 -7.54 34.85 -19.49
N GLY A 342 -6.94 34.37 -18.39
CA GLY A 342 -7.65 33.81 -17.21
C GLY A 342 -7.40 34.52 -15.88
N SER A 343 -6.59 35.59 -15.84
CA SER A 343 -5.97 36.11 -14.61
C SER A 343 -6.93 36.75 -13.58
N LYS A 344 -8.16 37.12 -13.96
CA LYS A 344 -9.10 37.77 -13.03
C LYS A 344 -9.89 36.79 -12.15
N SER A 345 -10.12 35.56 -12.62
CA SER A 345 -10.90 34.56 -11.87
C SER A 345 -10.10 33.92 -10.74
N THR A 346 -8.81 33.69 -10.95
CA THR A 346 -7.93 33.00 -9.99
C THR A 346 -7.62 33.82 -8.74
N LYS A 347 -7.53 35.16 -8.85
CA LYS A 347 -7.33 36.02 -7.68
C LYS A 347 -8.54 36.03 -6.74
N ALA A 348 -9.76 36.05 -7.29
CA ALA A 348 -10.97 36.05 -6.48
C ALA A 348 -11.17 34.72 -5.73
N LEU A 349 -10.85 33.59 -6.38
CA LEU A 349 -10.86 32.27 -5.75
C LEU A 349 -9.83 32.16 -4.62
N ARG A 350 -8.63 32.71 -4.82
CA ARG A 350 -7.57 32.69 -3.79
C ARG A 350 -7.96 33.48 -2.53
N VAL A 351 -8.54 34.67 -2.69
CA VAL A 351 -9.02 35.47 -1.55
C VAL A 351 -10.11 34.73 -0.77
N LYS A 352 -11.08 34.12 -1.47
CA LYS A 352 -12.12 33.31 -0.81
C LYS A 352 -11.56 32.11 -0.04
N LEU A 353 -10.54 31.46 -0.58
CA LEU A 353 -9.88 30.34 0.08
C LEU A 353 -9.13 30.78 1.34
N GLU A 354 -8.44 31.92 1.27
CA GLU A 354 -7.73 32.51 2.42
C GLU A 354 -8.72 32.94 3.53
N GLU A 355 -9.89 33.48 3.18
CA GLU A 355 -10.96 33.82 4.13
C GLU A 355 -11.58 32.58 4.80
N GLU A 356 -11.89 31.52 4.03
CA GLU A 356 -12.38 30.25 4.57
C GLU A 356 -11.36 29.61 5.51
N HIS A 357 -10.08 29.61 5.13
CA HIS A 357 -9.01 29.08 5.96
C HIS A 357 -8.88 29.85 7.28
N ALA A 358 -8.94 31.18 7.25
CA ALA A 358 -8.94 32.00 8.46
C ALA A 358 -10.15 31.72 9.37
N ARG A 359 -11.34 31.51 8.79
CA ARG A 359 -12.56 31.16 9.54
C ARG A 359 -12.40 29.80 10.25
N LEU A 360 -11.98 28.77 9.51
CA LEU A 360 -11.79 27.42 10.03
C LEU A 360 -10.72 27.38 11.13
N SER A 361 -9.61 28.10 10.95
CA SER A 361 -8.57 28.24 11.97
C SER A 361 -9.11 28.85 13.28
N GLY A 362 -9.96 29.88 13.18
CA GLY A 362 -10.62 30.48 14.34
C GLY A 362 -11.60 29.53 15.05
N ASP A 363 -12.32 28.69 14.31
CA ASP A 363 -13.26 27.72 14.89
C ASP A 363 -12.52 26.55 15.57
N LEU A 364 -11.40 26.09 14.99
CA LEU A 364 -10.53 25.09 15.61
C LEU A 364 -9.99 25.58 16.97
N GLN A 365 -9.56 26.84 17.05
CA GLN A 365 -9.07 27.43 18.30
C GLN A 365 -10.18 27.49 19.38
N LYS A 366 -11.44 27.77 18.99
CA LYS A 366 -12.59 27.73 19.92
C LYS A 366 -12.87 26.31 20.43
N LEU A 367 -12.78 25.30 19.56
CA LEU A 367 -12.97 23.90 19.95
C LEU A 367 -11.86 23.42 20.90
N GLN A 368 -10.60 23.81 20.65
CA GLN A 368 -9.49 23.52 21.55
C GLN A 368 -9.70 24.15 22.94
N LEU A 369 -10.15 25.40 22.99
CA LEU A 369 -10.49 26.07 24.26
C LEU A 369 -11.65 25.38 24.98
N HIS A 370 -12.69 24.95 24.24
CA HIS A 370 -13.80 24.19 24.80
C HIS A 370 -13.34 22.85 25.39
N ARG A 371 -12.51 22.10 24.66
CA ARG A 371 -11.91 20.84 25.14
C ARG A 371 -11.12 21.04 26.43
N GLN A 372 -10.29 22.08 26.51
CA GLN A 372 -9.55 22.40 27.74
C GLN A 372 -10.48 22.68 28.93
N ARG A 373 -11.58 23.41 28.71
CA ARG A 373 -12.59 23.67 29.76
C ARG A 373 -13.29 22.39 30.23
N VAL A 374 -13.62 21.49 29.31
CA VAL A 374 -14.24 20.19 29.64
C VAL A 374 -13.28 19.32 30.46
N LEU A 375 -11.99 19.28 30.08
CA LEU A 375 -10.97 18.54 30.84
C LEU A 375 -10.77 19.12 32.25
N LEU A 376 -10.75 20.45 32.38
CA LEU A 376 -10.66 21.11 33.69
C LEU A 376 -11.89 20.78 34.56
N ALA A 377 -13.10 20.89 34.00
CA ALA A 377 -14.33 20.55 34.71
C ALA A 377 -14.35 19.08 35.17
N ARG A 378 -13.90 18.16 34.32
CA ARG A 378 -13.77 16.74 34.66
C ARG A 378 -12.78 16.52 35.81
N SER A 379 -11.64 17.21 35.79
CA SER A 379 -10.64 17.16 36.88
C SER A 379 -11.20 17.70 38.20
N MET A 380 -12.02 18.74 38.17
CA MET A 380 -12.68 19.27 39.37
C MET A 380 -13.71 18.31 39.93
N LEU A 381 -14.52 17.68 39.07
CA LEU A 381 -15.52 16.68 39.49
C LEU A 381 -14.87 15.45 40.11
N SER A 382 -13.69 15.01 39.64
CA SER A 382 -12.96 13.88 40.23
C SER A 382 -12.36 14.16 41.61
N GLN A 383 -12.34 15.41 42.07
CA GLN A 383 -11.83 15.82 43.39
C GLN A 383 -12.94 16.03 44.43
N LEU A 384 -14.22 15.86 44.04
CA LEU A 384 -15.32 15.93 45.00
C LEU A 384 -15.41 14.63 45.81
N PRO A 385 -15.55 14.71 47.15
CA PRO A 385 -15.56 13.55 48.05
C PRO A 385 -16.85 12.72 47.98
#